data_AF-A0A3B8K3M2-F1
#
_entry.id   AF-A0A3B8K3M2-F1
#
_cell.length_a   1.000
_cell.length_b   1.000
_cell.length_c   1.000
_cell.angle_alpha   90.00
_cell.angle_beta   90.00
_cell.angle_gamma   90.00
#
_symmetry.space_group_name_H-M   'P 1'
#
loop_
_entity.id
_entity.type
_entity.pdbx_description
1 polymer ?
#
loop_
_entity_poly.entity_id
_entity_poly.type
_entity_poly.pdbx_seq_one_letter_code
_entity_poly.pdbx_strand_id
1 'polypeptide(L)' 'MPMKEISKLTFEEALQRLGTIIETMEQAEPSLEESLRHFEEGMELTRHCRKLLTEAEQKVEMILQNGELVELKEVEEA' A
#
# COMPACT_ATOMS: atom_id res chain seq x y z
N MET A 1 13.63 -4.32 -16.17
CA MET A 1 12.41 -4.82 -15.50
C MET A 1 11.78 -3.66 -14.75
N PRO A 2 10.47 -3.41 -14.82
CA PRO A 2 9.94 -2.07 -14.58
C PRO A 2 9.68 -1.82 -13.09
N MET A 3 10.75 -1.62 -12.31
CA MET A 3 10.65 -1.05 -10.95
C MET A 3 10.11 0.41 -10.96
N LYS A 4 9.89 0.98 -12.15
CA LYS A 4 9.53 2.39 -12.37
C LYS A 4 8.02 2.66 -12.49
N GLU A 5 7.19 1.61 -12.47
CA GLU A 5 5.73 1.73 -12.65
C GLU A 5 4.98 1.74 -11.31
N ILE A 6 5.40 0.96 -10.30
CA ILE A 6 4.72 0.88 -8.99
C ILE A 6 4.63 2.25 -8.30
N SER A 7 5.71 3.04 -8.36
CA SER A 7 5.79 4.35 -7.71
C SER A 7 4.83 5.41 -8.29
N LYS A 8 4.20 5.12 -9.43
CA LYS A 8 3.20 5.99 -10.07
C LYS A 8 1.77 5.55 -9.81
N LEU A 9 1.57 4.36 -9.24
CA LEU A 9 0.24 3.85 -8.96
C LEU A 9 -0.43 4.70 -7.88
N THR A 10 -1.72 4.93 -8.04
CA THR A 10 -2.59 5.38 -6.96
C THR A 10 -2.71 4.30 -5.87
N PHE A 11 -3.27 4.68 -4.71
CA PHE A 11 -3.46 3.73 -3.62
C PHE A 11 -4.40 2.59 -4.04
N GLU A 12 -5.50 2.92 -4.71
CA GLU A 12 -6.49 1.96 -5.20
C GLU A 12 -5.88 0.99 -6.22
N GLU A 13 -5.08 1.49 -7.17
CA GLU A 13 -4.40 0.65 -8.17
C GLU A 13 -3.36 -0.28 -7.53
N ALA A 14 -2.58 0.23 -6.57
CA ALA A 14 -1.59 -0.58 -5.87
C ALA A 14 -2.26 -1.66 -5.00
N LEU A 15 -3.37 -1.33 -4.33
CA LEU A 15 -4.15 -2.27 -3.53
C LEU A 15 -4.82 -3.34 -4.41
N GLN A 16 -5.38 -2.95 -5.56
CA GLN A 16 -5.96 -3.88 -6.52
C GLN A 16 -4.89 -4.85 -7.04
N ARG A 17 -3.70 -4.35 -7.37
CA ARG A 17 -2.58 -5.20 -7.82
C ARG A 17 -2.15 -6.19 -6.75
N LEU A 18 -2.09 -5.76 -5.48
CA LEU A 18 -1.78 -6.64 -4.35
C LEU A 18 -2.83 -7.76 -4.21
N GLY A 19 -4.12 -7.42 -4.36
CA GLY A 19 -5.21 -8.40 -4.37
C GLY A 19 -5.04 -9.45 -5.48
N THR A 20 -4.73 -9.02 -6.70
CA THR A 20 -4.47 -9.95 -7.82
C THR A 20 -3.28 -10.87 -7.55
N ILE A 21 -2.22 -10.36 -6.90
CA ILE A 21 -1.07 -11.18 -6.52
C ILE A 21 -1.50 -12.26 -5.50
N ILE A 22 -2.27 -11.89 -4.49
CA ILE A 22 -2.79 -12.83 -3.49
C ILE A 22 -3.65 -13.91 -4.17
N GLU A 23 -4.60 -13.51 -5.03
CA GLU A 23 -5.44 -14.45 -5.79
C GLU A 23 -4.59 -15.40 -6.65
N THR A 24 -3.52 -14.89 -7.26
CA THR A 24 -2.59 -15.71 -8.08
C THR A 24 -1.80 -16.69 -7.21
N MET A 25 -1.43 -16.30 -5.99
CA MET A 25 -0.71 -17.18 -5.05
C MET A 25 -1.62 -18.23 -4.42
N GLU A 26 -2.91 -17.95 -4.29
CA GLU A 26 -3.92 -18.88 -3.78
C GLU A 26 -4.39 -19.89 -4.85
N GLN A 27 -4.30 -19.52 -6.13
CA GLN A 27 -4.60 -20.41 -7.23
C GLN A 27 -3.37 -21.24 -7.64
N ALA A 28 -3.58 -22.55 -7.84
CA ALA A 28 -2.63 -23.53 -8.40
C ALA A 28 -1.13 -23.25 -8.16
N GLU A 29 -0.53 -23.95 -7.17
CA GLU A 29 0.88 -23.87 -6.75
C GLU A 29 1.82 -23.21 -7.78
N PRO A 30 2.05 -21.88 -7.68
CA PRO A 30 3.00 -21.21 -8.55
C PRO A 30 4.38 -21.83 -8.37
N SER A 31 5.18 -21.82 -9.44
CA SER A 31 6.57 -22.27 -9.32
C SER A 31 7.31 -21.45 -8.26
N LEU A 32 8.41 -21.99 -7.72
CA LEU A 32 9.21 -21.28 -6.72
C LEU A 32 9.67 -19.91 -7.23
N GLU A 33 10.05 -19.82 -8.51
CA GLU A 33 10.48 -18.57 -9.13
C GLU A 33 9.34 -17.54 -9.25
N GLU A 34 8.13 -17.98 -9.62
CA GLU A 34 6.94 -17.12 -9.67
C GLU A 34 6.54 -16.67 -8.27
N SER A 35 6.58 -17.57 -7.29
CA SER A 35 6.29 -17.27 -5.88
C SER A 35 7.23 -16.19 -5.34
N LEU A 36 8.53 -16.30 -5.64
CA LEU A 36 9.53 -15.31 -5.25
C LEU A 36 9.27 -13.95 -5.92
N ARG A 37 8.95 -13.95 -7.21
CA ARG A 37 8.61 -12.71 -7.94
C ARG A 37 7.36 -12.03 -7.38
N HIS A 38 6.31 -12.79 -7.13
CA HIS A 38 5.06 -12.29 -6.54
C HIS A 38 5.28 -11.74 -5.14
N PHE A 39 6.12 -12.40 -4.35
CA PHE A 39 6.51 -11.92 -3.02
C PHE A 39 7.26 -10.58 -3.08
N GLU A 40 8.28 -10.47 -3.94
CA GLU A 40 9.02 -9.22 -4.14
C GLU A 40 8.11 -8.08 -4.59
N GLU A 41 7.22 -8.35 -5.56
CA GLU A 41 6.25 -7.37 -6.05
C GLU A 41 5.27 -6.94 -4.93
N GLY A 42 4.73 -7.89 -4.17
CA GLY A 42 3.83 -7.63 -3.05
C GLY A 42 4.48 -6.80 -1.94
N MET A 43 5.77 -7.04 -1.66
CA MET A 43 6.55 -6.27 -0.70
C MET A 43 6.71 -4.81 -1.13
N GLU A 44 7.01 -4.57 -2.41
CA GLU A 44 7.14 -3.21 -2.95
C GLU A 44 5.80 -2.48 -3.02
N LEU A 45 4.71 -3.16 -3.40
CA LEU A 45 3.35 -2.60 -3.36
C LEU A 45 2.95 -2.22 -1.93
N THR A 46 3.24 -3.08 -0.95
CA THR A 46 2.95 -2.79 0.46
C THR A 46 3.71 -1.56 0.96
N ARG A 47 4.99 -1.42 0.59
CA ARG A 47 5.79 -0.23 0.91
C ARG A 47 5.21 1.03 0.27
N HIS A 48 4.80 0.94 -0.99
CA HIS A 48 4.19 2.05 -1.72
C HIS A 48 2.87 2.49 -1.09
N CYS A 49 1.97 1.55 -0.77
CA CYS A 49 0.71 1.83 -0.08
C CYS A 49 0.95 2.53 1.26
N ARG A 50 1.89 2.02 2.08
CA ARG A 50 2.25 2.67 3.36
C ARG A 50 2.73 4.10 3.16
N LYS A 51 3.57 4.34 2.17
CA LYS A 51 4.05 5.69 1.85
C LYS A 51 2.89 6.63 1.50
N LEU A 52 1.97 6.20 0.64
CA LEU A 52 0.79 6.99 0.27
C LEU A 52 -0.10 7.30 1.48
N LEU A 53 -0.30 6.32 2.37
CA LEU A 53 -1.06 6.52 3.61
C LEU A 53 -0.38 7.52 4.54
N THR A 54 0.93 7.40 4.76
CA THR A 54 1.69 8.36 5.57
C THR A 54 1.63 9.78 4.98
N GLU A 55 1.74 9.92 3.67
CA GLU A 55 1.59 11.24 3.02
C GLU A 55 0.17 11.81 3.18
N ALA A 56 -0.86 10.95 3.16
CA ALA A 56 -2.23 11.37 3.41
C ALA A 56 -2.45 11.79 4.87
N GLU A 57 -1.95 11.00 5.83
CA GLU A 57 -1.97 11.31 7.27
C GLU A 57 -1.29 12.65 7.56
N GLN A 58 -0.12 12.90 7.00
CA GLN A 58 0.59 14.18 7.16
C GLN A 58 -0.21 15.36 6.60
N LYS A 59 -0.84 15.19 5.44
CA LYS A 59 -1.71 16.23 4.86
C LYS A 59 -2.91 16.52 5.76
N VAL A 60 -3.54 15.47 6.29
CA VAL A 60 -4.65 15.61 7.25
C VAL A 60 -4.15 16.37 8.47
N GLU A 61 -3.05 15.94 9.09
CA GLU A 61 -2.47 16.59 10.27
C GLU A 61 -2.19 18.09 10.04
N MET A 62 -1.61 18.46 8.89
CA MET A 62 -1.39 19.87 8.53
C MET A 62 -2.68 20.68 8.42
N ILE A 63 -3.77 20.08 7.90
CA ILE A 63 -5.09 20.74 7.83
C ILE A 63 -5.67 20.92 9.24
N LEU A 64 -5.56 19.91 10.12
CA LEU A 64 -6.05 19.99 11.49
C LEU A 64 -5.27 21.04 12.30
N GLN A 65 -3.94 21.10 12.17
CA GLN A 65 -3.07 22.08 12.84
C GLN A 65 -3.35 23.53 12.41
N ASN A 66 -3.80 23.74 11.15
CA ASN A 66 -4.15 25.06 10.63
C ASN A 66 -5.59 25.51 11.00
N GLY A 67 -6.30 24.74 11.83
CA GLY A 67 -7.48 25.21 12.56
C GLY A 67 -8.85 24.90 11.95
N GLU A 68 -8.96 24.04 10.93
CA GLU A 68 -10.25 23.77 10.29
C GLU A 68 -10.98 22.48 10.70
N LEU A 69 -10.39 21.59 11.49
CA LEU A 69 -11.13 20.54 12.23
C LEU A 69 -10.17 19.92 13.25
N VAL A 70 -10.53 19.86 14.52
CA VAL A 70 -9.81 19.07 15.52
C VAL A 70 -10.86 18.27 16.27
N GLU A 71 -10.96 16.99 15.94
CA GLU A 71 -11.13 15.87 16.89
C GLU A 71 -11.02 14.56 16.10
N LEU A 72 -9.80 14.05 15.94
CA LEU A 72 -9.58 12.61 15.78
C LEU A 72 -8.87 12.16 17.05
N LYS A 73 -9.66 11.72 18.04
CA LYS A 73 -9.14 11.09 19.24
C LYS A 73 -8.51 9.75 18.84
N GLU A 74 -7.32 9.57 19.35
CA GLU A 74 -6.42 8.44 19.15
C GLU A 74 -7.18 7.11 19.27
N VAL A 75 -7.09 6.26 18.24
CA VAL A 75 -7.40 4.84 18.41
C VAL A 75 -6.14 4.22 19.01
N GLU A 76 -6.09 4.23 20.34
CA GLU A 76 -5.10 3.50 21.13
C GLU A 76 -5.44 1.99 20.98
N GLU A 77 -4.75 1.29 20.08
CA GLU A 77 -4.75 -0.18 20.08
C GLU A 77 -3.75 -0.67 21.12
N ALA A 78 -4.28 -1.20 22.23
CA ALA A 78 -3.55 -1.87 23.30
C ALA A 78 -3.28 -3.36 22.97
#